data_AF-J3EE78-F1
#
_entry.id   AF-J3EE78-F1
#
_cell.length_a   1.000
_cell.length_b   1.000
_cell.length_c   1.000
_cell.angle_alpha   90.00
_cell.angle_beta   90.00
_cell.angle_gamma   90.00
#
_symmetry.space_group_name_H-M   'P 1'
#
loop_
_entity.id
_entity.type
_entity.pdbx_description
1 polymer ?
#
loop_
_entity_poly.entity_id
_entity_poly.type
_entity_poly.pdbx_seq_one_letter_code
_entity_poly.pdbx_strand_id
1 'polypeptide(L)'
;MHGGAKGCLTDLIKINKRTRHGQKAWGRLKAGRKHDLLITFRFIIFDEQEDPDQCFYSWEASTHGTPQAPTLMCYFERVSGKPPESGLGSPPGAYVQSRRIFSVPVQCVLKGWGNVENGHMIYEHNISAMDFAEQQFESASYIGLTSRNWQTRYKEHQRDALTGSELIFHTSLRKVFNCDSFVQSGLGNFELVRKGAVLLSELQYVNLSYEEAMQVEEKMVERTLYPKGLNMIPGGFAGFQFLHKLGFLNRSQVSVDERDKAASKYLLDKASGPRLAPWVKEKWADDQFYEQVIFKRSNTLNRDQILSIRKYGNEWGFDPDLIANLVGANDRQVRDVLSGKYYSRVK
;
A
#
# COMPACT_ATOMS: atom_id res chain seq x y z
N MET A 1 -5.43 24.87 7.04
CA MET A 1 -6.79 24.94 7.64
C MET A 1 -7.04 23.58 8.27
N HIS A 2 -6.68 23.44 9.56
CA HIS A 2 -6.87 22.22 10.33
C HIS A 2 -8.30 22.26 10.88
N GLY A 3 -9.18 21.49 10.25
CA GLY A 3 -10.59 21.50 10.56
C GLY A 3 -11.20 20.15 10.27
N GLY A 4 -11.10 19.23 11.23
CA GLY A 4 -12.22 18.32 11.42
C GLY A 4 -13.44 19.19 11.68
N ALA A 5 -14.43 19.14 10.77
CA ALA A 5 -15.64 19.93 10.90
C ALA A 5 -16.25 19.71 12.29
N LYS A 6 -16.77 20.77 12.92
CA LYS A 6 -17.42 20.71 14.24
C LYS A 6 -18.55 19.66 14.19
N GLY A 7 -18.30 18.47 14.73
CA GLY A 7 -19.21 17.31 14.66
C GLY A 7 -18.60 16.03 14.06
N CYS A 8 -17.43 16.10 13.42
CA CYS A 8 -16.68 14.92 13.01
C CYS A 8 -15.83 14.43 14.19
N LEU A 9 -16.17 13.24 14.71
CA LEU A 9 -15.29 12.24 15.34
C LEU A 9 -14.15 12.90 16.18
N THR A 10 -14.38 13.12 17.48
CA THR A 10 -13.50 13.95 18.34
C THR A 10 -12.78 13.19 19.46
N ASP A 11 -13.03 11.89 19.63
CA ASP A 11 -12.60 11.17 20.83
C ASP A 11 -11.45 10.20 20.54
N LEU A 12 -10.38 10.32 21.34
CA LEU A 12 -9.26 9.39 21.44
C LEU A 12 -9.67 8.16 22.25
N ILE A 13 -9.45 6.96 21.70
CA ILE A 13 -9.69 5.74 22.46
C ILE A 13 -8.36 5.21 23.02
N LYS A 14 -8.21 5.25 24.35
CA LYS A 14 -7.06 4.68 25.06
C LYS A 14 -7.20 3.14 25.09
N ILE A 15 -6.29 2.43 24.42
CA ILE A 15 -6.21 0.96 24.46
C ILE A 15 -5.59 0.56 25.82
N ASN A 16 -6.30 -0.20 26.67
CA ASN A 16 -5.76 -0.74 27.92
C ASN A 16 -6.02 -2.25 28.06
N LYS A 17 -5.28 -2.89 28.99
CA LYS A 17 -5.27 -4.34 29.29
C LYS A 17 -6.64 -5.04 29.41
N ARG A 18 -7.75 -4.33 29.66
CA ARG A 18 -9.06 -4.94 29.95
C ARG A 18 -9.90 -5.29 28.71
N THR A 19 -9.52 -4.87 27.51
CA THR A 19 -10.29 -5.15 26.28
C THR A 19 -9.92 -6.48 25.61
N ARG A 20 -8.91 -7.21 26.12
CA ARG A 20 -8.34 -8.41 25.48
C ARG A 20 -9.27 -9.63 25.42
N HIS A 21 -10.33 -9.69 26.24
CA HIS A 21 -11.18 -10.89 26.34
C HIS A 21 -12.69 -10.63 26.17
N GLY A 22 -13.10 -9.40 25.91
CA GLY A 22 -14.49 -9.11 25.60
C GLY A 22 -14.67 -8.94 24.10
N GLN A 23 -15.50 -9.77 23.46
CA GLN A 23 -16.14 -9.47 22.18
C GLN A 23 -17.10 -8.24 22.27
N LYS A 24 -16.79 -7.26 23.12
CA LYS A 24 -17.56 -6.04 23.28
C LYS A 24 -17.16 -5.07 22.18
N ALA A 25 -18.15 -4.62 21.42
CA ALA A 25 -18.01 -3.48 20.54
C ALA A 25 -17.38 -2.32 21.33
N TRP A 26 -16.32 -1.74 20.77
CA TRP A 26 -15.78 -0.49 21.26
C TRP A 26 -16.89 0.55 21.11
N GLY A 27 -17.06 1.42 22.11
CA GLY A 27 -18.26 2.25 22.30
C GLY A 27 -18.68 3.10 21.08
N ARG A 28 -19.89 3.67 21.17
CA ARG A 28 -20.45 4.56 20.13
C ARG A 28 -19.57 5.80 19.95
N LEU A 29 -19.22 6.15 18.71
CA LEU A 29 -18.61 7.44 18.40
C LEU A 29 -19.70 8.49 18.45
N LYS A 30 -19.62 9.40 19.43
CA LYS A 30 -20.51 10.56 19.47
C LYS A 30 -20.00 11.62 18.49
N ALA A 31 -20.53 11.59 17.27
CA ALA A 31 -20.59 12.79 16.47
C ALA A 31 -21.59 13.75 17.13
N GLY A 32 -21.26 15.04 17.23
CA GLY A 32 -22.14 16.07 17.81
C GLY A 32 -23.47 16.31 17.08
N ARG A 33 -23.86 15.43 16.13
CA ARG A 33 -25.18 15.38 15.48
C ARG A 33 -25.60 13.92 15.31
N LYS A 34 -26.92 13.71 15.28
CA LYS A 34 -27.79 12.50 15.25
C LYS A 34 -27.35 11.20 14.49
N HIS A 35 -26.09 11.03 14.10
CA HIS A 35 -25.60 9.79 13.51
C HIS A 35 -24.49 9.20 14.38
N ASP A 36 -24.90 8.28 15.27
CA ASP A 36 -23.98 7.42 16.03
C ASP A 36 -23.27 6.47 15.05
N LEU A 37 -21.98 6.71 14.76
CA LEU A 37 -21.15 5.76 14.03
C LEU A 37 -20.60 4.73 15.01
N LEU A 38 -21.04 3.47 14.91
CA LEU A 38 -20.45 2.36 15.66
C LEU A 38 -19.27 1.81 14.85
N ILE A 39 -18.04 2.17 15.21
CA ILE A 39 -16.85 1.51 14.68
C ILE A 39 -16.67 0.17 15.38
N THR A 40 -16.65 -0.90 14.59
CA THR A 40 -16.36 -2.25 15.09
C THR A 40 -15.05 -2.74 14.48
N PHE A 41 -13.98 -2.74 15.27
CA PHE A 41 -12.65 -3.19 14.84
C PHE A 41 -12.53 -4.73 14.72
N ARG A 42 -13.55 -5.42 14.19
CA ARG A 42 -13.42 -6.87 13.92
C ARG A 42 -12.37 -7.18 12.86
N PHE A 43 -12.00 -6.19 12.06
CA PHE A 43 -11.05 -6.31 10.97
C PHE A 43 -9.61 -5.90 11.35
N ILE A 44 -9.40 -5.09 12.40
CA ILE A 44 -8.08 -4.61 12.82
C ILE A 44 -7.69 -5.24 14.15
N ILE A 45 -6.54 -5.92 14.17
CA ILE A 45 -6.09 -6.72 15.31
C ILE A 45 -4.84 -6.06 15.93
N PHE A 46 -4.88 -5.87 17.25
CA PHE A 46 -3.78 -5.36 18.06
C PHE A 46 -3.38 -6.39 19.13
N ASP A 47 -2.09 -6.52 19.42
CA ASP A 47 -1.60 -7.24 20.59
C ASP A 47 -1.47 -6.29 21.80
N GLU A 48 -0.84 -6.73 22.89
CA GLU A 48 -0.65 -5.94 24.12
C GLU A 48 0.74 -5.30 24.17
N GLN A 49 0.82 -3.99 24.48
CA GLN A 49 2.08 -3.23 24.57
C GLN A 49 2.82 -3.48 25.89
N GLU A 50 4.15 -3.61 25.83
CA GLU A 50 5.01 -3.66 27.02
C GLU A 50 5.09 -2.30 27.75
N ASP A 51 5.17 -1.18 27.00
CA ASP A 51 5.32 0.19 27.53
C ASP A 51 4.13 1.11 27.15
N PRO A 52 2.93 0.93 27.72
CA PRO A 52 1.73 1.66 27.31
C PRO A 52 1.81 3.18 27.55
N ASP A 53 2.67 3.64 28.46
CA ASP A 53 2.80 5.07 28.81
C ASP A 53 3.71 5.85 27.85
N GLN A 54 4.44 5.16 26.95
CA GLN A 54 5.31 5.77 25.93
C GLN A 54 4.75 5.66 24.51
N CYS A 55 3.58 5.03 24.37
CA CYS A 55 2.91 4.81 23.09
C CYS A 55 1.63 5.64 23.03
N PHE A 56 1.53 6.47 22.00
CA PHE A 56 0.37 7.32 21.76
C PHE A 56 -0.34 6.93 20.46
N TYR A 57 -1.66 7.15 20.45
CA TYR A 57 -2.56 6.75 19.39
C TYR A 57 -3.36 7.96 18.95
N SER A 58 -3.33 8.29 17.67
CA SER A 58 -4.22 9.28 17.07
C SER A 58 -4.78 8.74 15.76
N TRP A 59 -5.79 9.41 15.22
CA TRP A 59 -6.37 9.05 13.95
C TRP A 59 -6.88 10.30 13.25
N GLU A 60 -6.96 10.24 11.92
CA GLU A 60 -7.62 11.25 11.11
C GLU A 60 -8.42 10.57 10.00
N ALA A 61 -9.48 11.24 9.55
CA ALA A 61 -10.21 10.82 8.36
C ALA A 61 -9.82 11.75 7.22
N SER A 62 -9.42 11.18 6.09
CA SER A 62 -8.95 11.89 4.91
C SER A 62 -9.66 11.41 3.65
N THR A 63 -9.67 12.24 2.62
CA THR A 63 -10.14 11.81 1.29
C THR A 63 -9.15 10.79 0.75
N HIS A 64 -9.64 9.61 0.36
CA HIS A 64 -8.80 8.60 -0.24
C HIS A 64 -8.43 9.01 -1.66
N GLY A 65 -7.16 8.82 -2.06
CA GLY A 65 -6.67 9.12 -3.41
C GLY A 65 -7.18 8.17 -4.51
N THR A 66 -8.10 7.27 -4.16
CA THR A 66 -8.74 6.31 -5.07
C THR A 66 -10.26 6.43 -5.03
N PRO A 67 -11.00 5.79 -5.97
CA PRO A 67 -12.46 5.80 -5.98
C PRO A 67 -13.14 5.13 -4.77
N GLN A 68 -12.38 4.45 -3.90
CA GLN A 68 -12.95 3.89 -2.66
C GLN A 68 -13.23 4.99 -1.63
N ALA A 69 -14.08 4.69 -0.64
CA ALA A 69 -14.55 5.67 0.33
C ALA A 69 -13.39 6.35 1.09
N PRO A 70 -13.65 7.47 1.79
CA PRO A 70 -12.65 8.16 2.61
C PRO A 70 -11.86 7.19 3.50
N THR A 71 -10.59 7.48 3.74
CA THR A 71 -9.71 6.65 4.56
C THR A 71 -9.73 7.08 6.01
N LEU A 72 -9.71 6.08 6.89
CA LEU A 72 -9.34 6.23 8.29
C LEU A 72 -7.84 5.93 8.40
N MET A 73 -7.06 6.96 8.69
CA MET A 73 -5.64 6.85 8.98
C MET A 73 -5.45 6.82 10.49
N CYS A 74 -4.74 5.81 10.99
CA CYS A 74 -4.41 5.66 12.40
C CYS A 74 -2.90 5.73 12.58
N TYR A 75 -2.48 6.55 13.53
CA TYR A 75 -1.10 6.82 13.89
C TYR A 75 -0.77 6.17 15.21
N PHE A 76 0.38 5.51 15.24
CA PHE A 76 0.93 4.84 16.40
C PHE A 76 2.33 5.39 16.58
N GLU A 77 2.49 6.20 17.61
CA GLU A 77 3.69 6.98 17.82
C GLU A 77 4.34 6.54 19.11
N ARG A 78 5.62 6.20 19.03
CA ARG A 78 6.45 6.16 20.22
C ARG A 78 6.95 7.55 20.50
N VAL A 79 6.81 8.04 21.73
CA VAL A 79 7.32 9.34 22.14
C VAL A 79 8.36 9.21 23.23
N SER A 80 9.38 10.06 23.23
CA SER A 80 10.19 10.28 24.42
C SER A 80 9.51 11.31 25.31
N GLY A 81 9.56 11.15 26.62
CA GLY A 81 8.94 12.09 27.57
C GLY A 81 7.45 11.80 27.81
N LYS A 82 6.72 12.76 28.37
CA LYS A 82 5.29 12.58 28.66
C LYS A 82 4.47 12.66 27.36
N PRO A 83 3.52 11.73 27.12
CA PRO A 83 2.62 11.81 25.99
C PRO A 83 1.67 13.01 26.10
N PRO A 84 1.17 13.56 24.98
CA PRO A 84 0.23 14.68 25.00
C PRO A 84 -1.09 14.32 25.70
N GLU A 85 -1.55 15.20 26.59
CA GLU A 85 -2.80 15.02 27.33
C GLU A 85 -4.05 15.18 26.45
N SER A 86 -3.98 16.02 25.40
CA SER A 86 -5.09 16.33 24.48
C SER A 86 -4.95 15.70 23.09
N GLY A 87 -3.92 14.86 22.90
CA GLY A 87 -3.70 14.02 21.73
C GLY A 87 -3.44 14.71 20.39
N LEU A 88 -3.11 16.00 20.38
CA LEU A 88 -2.57 16.69 19.21
C LEU A 88 -1.38 17.57 19.60
N GLY A 89 -0.23 17.31 18.97
CA GLY A 89 1.04 18.02 19.20
C GLY A 89 1.86 17.40 20.33
N SER A 90 3.17 17.26 20.13
CA SER A 90 4.08 16.79 21.20
C SER A 90 4.25 17.90 22.24
N PRO A 91 4.06 17.63 23.55
CA PRO A 91 4.33 18.64 24.58
C PRO A 91 5.81 19.07 24.55
N PRO A 92 6.16 20.26 25.07
CA PRO A 92 7.55 20.72 25.10
C PRO A 92 8.48 19.68 25.73
N GLY A 93 9.51 19.26 24.98
CA GLY A 93 10.46 18.22 25.40
C GLY A 93 10.06 16.78 25.04
N ALA A 94 8.86 16.56 24.51
CA ALA A 94 8.49 15.30 23.88
C ALA A 94 8.70 15.35 22.36
N TYR A 95 9.20 14.26 21.79
CA TYR A 95 9.29 14.10 20.35
C TYR A 95 8.93 12.66 19.97
N VAL A 96 8.33 12.49 18.79
CA VAL A 96 8.03 11.18 18.22
C VAL A 96 9.34 10.51 17.84
N GLN A 97 9.66 9.36 18.42
CA GLN A 97 10.88 8.60 18.16
C GLN A 97 10.73 7.67 16.95
N SER A 98 9.54 7.11 16.75
CA SER A 98 9.19 6.26 15.60
C SER A 98 7.69 6.34 15.37
N ARG A 99 7.26 6.07 14.12
CA ARG A 99 5.87 6.15 13.73
C ARG A 99 5.44 4.96 12.88
N ARG A 100 4.34 4.33 13.29
CA ARG A 100 3.61 3.35 12.49
C ARG A 100 2.29 3.96 12.08
N ILE A 101 1.94 3.83 10.81
CA ILE A 101 0.69 4.33 10.27
C ILE A 101 -0.02 3.17 9.61
N PHE A 102 -1.32 3.01 9.86
CA PHE A 102 -2.15 2.27 8.91
C PHE A 102 -3.29 3.12 8.40
N SER A 103 -3.68 2.85 7.17
CA SER A 103 -4.78 3.51 6.49
C SER A 103 -5.74 2.43 5.99
N VAL A 104 -7.03 2.57 6.30
CA VAL A 104 -8.07 1.67 5.77
C VAL A 104 -9.24 2.48 5.23
N PRO A 105 -9.92 2.01 4.17
CA PRO A 105 -11.14 2.65 3.72
C PRO A 105 -12.19 2.59 4.85
N VAL A 106 -12.88 3.70 5.15
CA VAL A 106 -13.79 3.84 6.30
C VAL A 106 -14.84 2.73 6.31
N GLN A 107 -15.30 2.28 5.14
CA GLN A 107 -16.28 1.20 5.05
C GLN A 107 -15.81 -0.11 5.70
N CYS A 108 -14.49 -0.32 5.83
CA CYS A 108 -13.94 -1.50 6.48
C CYS A 108 -14.20 -1.55 7.98
N VAL A 109 -14.53 -0.41 8.59
CA VAL A 109 -14.78 -0.28 10.03
C VAL A 109 -16.24 0.08 10.35
N LEU A 110 -17.08 0.25 9.33
CA LEU A 110 -18.51 0.53 9.47
C LEU A 110 -19.29 -0.73 9.81
N LYS A 111 -20.06 -0.67 10.91
CA LYS A 111 -20.98 -1.75 11.27
C LYS A 111 -22.01 -1.98 10.15
N GLY A 112 -22.13 -3.23 9.71
CA GLY A 112 -23.18 -3.65 8.77
C GLY A 112 -22.88 -3.37 7.30
N TRP A 113 -21.68 -2.90 6.95
CA TRP A 113 -21.33 -2.64 5.55
C TRP A 113 -21.18 -3.92 4.71
N GLY A 114 -20.70 -5.01 5.31
CA GLY A 114 -20.53 -6.29 4.65
C GLY A 114 -19.33 -7.07 5.16
N ASN A 115 -18.97 -8.16 4.48
CA ASN A 115 -17.73 -8.86 4.76
C ASN A 115 -16.57 -8.26 3.93
N VAL A 116 -15.75 -7.46 4.59
CA VAL A 116 -14.56 -6.81 4.03
C VAL A 116 -13.51 -7.81 3.52
N GLU A 117 -13.55 -9.05 4.01
CA GLU A 117 -12.62 -10.12 3.63
C GLU A 117 -13.04 -10.88 2.37
N ASN A 118 -14.24 -10.63 1.83
CA ASN A 118 -14.65 -11.25 0.57
C ASN A 118 -13.81 -10.72 -0.59
N GLY A 119 -13.43 -11.59 -1.53
CA GLY A 119 -12.72 -11.21 -2.75
C GLY A 119 -11.24 -10.95 -2.52
N HIS A 120 -10.71 -9.92 -3.17
CA HIS A 120 -9.28 -9.58 -3.13
C HIS A 120 -9.06 -8.16 -2.61
N MET A 121 -7.90 -7.99 -1.99
CA MET A 121 -7.43 -6.73 -1.43
C MET A 121 -6.13 -6.30 -2.09
N ILE A 122 -5.97 -4.99 -2.28
CA ILE A 122 -4.70 -4.39 -2.68
C ILE A 122 -4.22 -3.49 -1.56
N TYR A 123 -2.96 -3.63 -1.20
CA TYR A 123 -2.34 -2.87 -0.13
C TYR A 123 -1.02 -2.27 -0.60
N GLU A 124 -0.60 -1.22 0.09
CA GLU A 124 0.70 -0.59 -0.05
C GLU A 124 1.42 -0.53 1.29
N HIS A 125 2.72 -0.83 1.27
CA HIS A 125 3.61 -0.59 2.39
C HIS A 125 4.65 0.45 1.97
N ASN A 126 4.70 1.57 2.69
CA ASN A 126 5.71 2.60 2.47
C ASN A 126 6.67 2.65 3.66
N ILE A 127 7.95 2.74 3.35
CA ILE A 127 9.05 2.84 4.29
C ILE A 127 9.71 4.19 4.08
N SER A 128 9.89 4.99 5.13
CA SER A 128 10.55 6.30 5.04
C SER A 128 11.32 6.65 6.31
N ALA A 129 12.30 7.55 6.17
CA ALA A 129 13.01 8.15 7.30
C ALA A 129 12.18 9.30 7.89
N MET A 130 12.27 9.49 9.21
CA MET A 130 11.77 10.70 9.86
C MET A 130 12.77 11.84 9.68
N ASP A 131 12.29 13.08 9.68
CA ASP A 131 13.13 14.27 9.45
C ASP A 131 14.32 14.38 10.43
N PHE A 132 14.15 13.93 11.68
CA PHE A 132 15.18 13.97 12.72
C PHE A 132 16.08 12.71 12.76
N ALA A 133 15.86 11.73 11.87
CA ALA A 133 16.60 10.48 11.89
C ALA A 133 18.07 10.71 11.51
N GLU A 134 18.99 10.12 12.28
CA GLU A 134 20.43 10.17 11.99
C GLU A 134 20.75 9.58 10.61
N GLN A 135 20.06 8.50 10.24
CA GLN A 135 20.18 7.86 8.94
C GLN A 135 19.00 8.24 8.06
N GLN A 136 19.25 9.13 7.11
CA GLN A 136 18.29 9.47 6.06
C GLN A 136 18.32 8.44 4.93
N PHE A 137 17.16 8.10 4.39
CA PHE A 137 17.03 7.23 3.22
C PHE A 137 15.78 7.61 2.42
N GLU A 138 15.82 7.35 1.11
CA GLU A 138 14.69 7.63 0.22
C GLU A 138 13.47 6.78 0.59
N SER A 139 12.30 7.42 0.60
CA SER A 139 11.03 6.73 0.79
C SER A 139 10.80 5.71 -0.32
N ALA A 140 10.40 4.50 0.05
CA ALA A 140 10.14 3.43 -0.92
C ALA A 140 8.84 2.71 -0.60
N SER A 141 8.08 2.39 -1.66
CA SER A 141 6.79 1.71 -1.55
C SER A 141 6.84 0.31 -2.16
N TYR A 142 6.06 -0.60 -1.57
CA TYR A 142 5.72 -1.93 -2.07
C TYR A 142 4.22 -2.03 -2.22
N ILE A 143 3.73 -2.54 -3.34
CA ILE A 143 2.31 -2.84 -3.54
C ILE A 143 2.12 -4.35 -3.61
N GLY A 144 1.11 -4.86 -2.93
CA GLY A 144 0.77 -6.27 -2.95
C GLY A 144 -0.72 -6.51 -3.16
N LEU A 145 -1.02 -7.69 -3.68
CA LEU A 145 -2.34 -8.25 -3.88
C LEU A 145 -2.52 -9.47 -2.98
N THR A 146 -3.71 -9.66 -2.43
CA THR A 146 -4.02 -10.80 -1.57
C THR A 146 -5.50 -11.17 -1.61
N SER A 147 -5.81 -12.46 -1.53
CA SER A 147 -7.16 -12.98 -1.25
C SER A 147 -7.41 -13.20 0.26
N ARG A 148 -6.37 -13.03 1.07
CA ARG A 148 -6.37 -13.15 2.53
C ARG A 148 -6.36 -11.77 3.19
N ASN A 149 -6.67 -11.70 4.48
CA ASN A 149 -6.56 -10.46 5.26
C ASN A 149 -5.17 -9.82 5.11
N TRP A 150 -5.13 -8.55 4.72
CA TRP A 150 -3.90 -7.82 4.42
C TRP A 150 -2.92 -7.72 5.60
N GLN A 151 -3.41 -7.71 6.84
CA GLN A 151 -2.55 -7.69 8.04
C GLN A 151 -1.87 -9.04 8.23
N THR A 152 -2.55 -10.13 7.86
CA THR A 152 -1.96 -11.47 7.88
C THR A 152 -0.82 -11.56 6.87
N ARG A 153 -1.02 -11.04 5.65
CA ARG A 153 0.07 -10.96 4.65
C ARG A 153 1.22 -10.09 5.12
N TYR A 154 0.91 -8.97 5.77
CA TYR A 154 1.96 -8.13 6.31
C TYR A 154 2.79 -8.85 7.40
N LYS A 155 2.15 -9.59 8.33
CA LYS A 155 2.88 -10.46 9.28
C LYS A 155 3.79 -11.46 8.59
N GLU A 156 3.33 -12.05 7.49
CA GLU A 156 4.14 -12.99 6.71
C GLU A 156 5.35 -12.29 6.09
N HIS A 157 5.19 -11.08 5.53
CA HIS A 157 6.31 -10.27 5.06
C HIS A 157 7.32 -9.93 6.17
N GLN A 158 6.83 -9.59 7.37
CA GLN A 158 7.68 -9.32 8.53
C GLN A 158 8.48 -10.57 8.91
N ARG A 159 7.80 -11.71 9.07
CA ARG A 159 8.44 -13.00 9.38
C ARG A 159 9.50 -13.33 8.34
N ASP A 160 9.15 -13.28 7.06
CA ASP A 160 10.07 -13.65 5.97
C ASP A 160 11.28 -12.69 5.91
N ALA A 161 11.09 -11.40 6.21
CA ALA A 161 12.18 -10.43 6.35
C ALA A 161 13.15 -10.79 7.48
N LEU A 162 12.61 -11.16 8.64
CA LEU A 162 13.37 -11.53 9.85
C LEU A 162 14.06 -12.90 9.70
N THR A 163 13.47 -13.85 8.98
CA THR A 163 14.06 -15.17 8.71
C THR A 163 15.01 -15.18 7.51
N GLY A 164 15.40 -14.01 7.01
CA GLY A 164 16.49 -13.89 6.04
C GLY A 164 16.08 -13.96 4.56
N SER A 165 14.82 -13.66 4.22
CA SER A 165 14.43 -13.55 2.81
C SER A 165 15.26 -12.50 2.06
N GLU A 166 15.59 -12.84 0.81
CA GLU A 166 16.44 -12.06 -0.10
C GLU A 166 15.65 -11.08 -0.99
N LEU A 167 14.31 -11.07 -0.92
CA LEU A 167 13.48 -10.14 -1.70
C LEU A 167 13.73 -8.69 -1.29
N ILE A 168 13.73 -7.76 -2.25
CA ILE A 168 14.02 -6.32 -2.00
C ILE A 168 13.15 -5.77 -0.88
N PHE A 169 11.84 -5.96 -0.97
CA PHE A 169 10.92 -5.50 0.07
C PHE A 169 11.30 -6.05 1.45
N HIS A 170 11.59 -7.35 1.55
CA HIS A 170 11.96 -8.01 2.81
C HIS A 170 13.31 -7.52 3.34
N THR A 171 14.30 -7.32 2.47
CA THR A 171 15.61 -6.78 2.88
C THR A 171 15.50 -5.32 3.34
N SER A 172 14.69 -4.50 2.68
CA SER A 172 14.42 -3.12 3.08
C SER A 172 13.65 -3.07 4.40
N LEU A 173 12.63 -3.93 4.56
CA LEU A 173 11.86 -4.05 5.78
C LEU A 173 12.74 -4.50 6.95
N ARG A 174 13.62 -5.48 6.74
CA ARG A 174 14.62 -5.91 7.74
C ARG A 174 15.55 -4.77 8.16
N LYS A 175 16.01 -3.90 7.25
CA LYS A 175 16.84 -2.73 7.61
C LYS A 175 16.12 -1.74 8.52
N VAL A 176 14.80 -1.69 8.44
CA VAL A 176 13.95 -0.84 9.26
C VAL A 176 13.51 -1.53 10.56
N PHE A 177 13.58 -2.85 10.62
CA PHE A 177 13.39 -3.61 11.86
C PHE A 177 14.66 -3.81 12.67
N ASN A 178 15.83 -3.83 12.03
CA ASN A 178 17.07 -4.26 12.66
C ASN A 178 17.93 -3.12 13.24
N CYS A 179 18.64 -3.49 14.32
CA CYS A 179 19.72 -2.85 15.07
C CYS A 179 19.31 -1.97 16.28
N ASP A 180 19.54 -2.54 17.47
CA ASP A 180 19.72 -1.94 18.79
C ASP A 180 18.52 -1.41 19.58
N SER A 181 17.29 -1.45 19.04
CA SER A 181 16.13 -0.84 19.73
C SER A 181 14.80 -1.46 19.29
N PHE A 182 14.59 -2.76 19.53
CA PHE A 182 13.23 -3.29 19.63
C PHE A 182 12.65 -2.81 20.96
N VAL A 183 12.02 -1.63 20.98
CA VAL A 183 11.56 -1.03 22.26
C VAL A 183 10.03 -1.14 22.46
N GLN A 184 9.28 -1.73 21.53
CA GLN A 184 7.82 -1.81 21.56
C GLN A 184 7.38 -3.12 20.90
N SER A 185 7.18 -4.11 21.76
CA SER A 185 6.36 -5.28 21.43
C SER A 185 4.88 -4.91 21.63
N GLY A 186 3.98 -5.60 20.93
CA GLY A 186 2.56 -5.53 21.24
C GLY A 186 1.61 -4.93 20.22
N LEU A 187 2.03 -4.50 19.02
CA LEU A 187 1.09 -3.90 18.04
C LEU A 187 0.36 -4.92 17.16
N GLY A 188 0.35 -6.21 17.52
CA GLY A 188 -0.38 -7.18 16.71
C GLY A 188 0.41 -7.62 15.51
N ASN A 189 -0.27 -7.62 14.38
CA ASN A 189 0.31 -7.81 13.06
C ASN A 189 1.24 -6.68 12.60
N PHE A 190 1.51 -5.70 13.47
CA PHE A 190 2.17 -4.46 13.11
C PHE A 190 3.33 -4.14 14.06
N GLU A 191 4.22 -5.12 14.27
CA GLU A 191 5.44 -4.94 15.06
C GLU A 191 6.30 -3.76 14.59
N LEU A 192 7.10 -3.26 15.54
CA LEU A 192 7.78 -1.97 15.58
C LEU A 192 8.65 -1.59 14.37
N VAL A 193 8.84 -0.27 14.25
CA VAL A 193 9.75 0.41 13.33
C VAL A 193 10.92 0.99 14.13
N ARG A 194 12.16 0.88 13.63
CA ARG A 194 13.36 1.49 14.23
C ARG A 194 13.14 2.98 14.55
N LYS A 195 13.80 3.48 15.61
CA LYS A 195 13.87 4.92 15.91
C LYS A 195 14.33 5.70 14.67
N GLY A 196 13.60 6.77 14.34
CA GLY A 196 13.85 7.59 13.16
C GLY A 196 13.25 7.03 11.87
N ALA A 197 12.42 5.99 11.91
CA ALA A 197 11.73 5.49 10.73
C ALA A 197 10.20 5.57 10.87
N VAL A 198 9.56 5.70 9.71
CA VAL A 198 8.11 5.66 9.53
C VAL A 198 7.76 4.48 8.65
N LEU A 199 6.70 3.78 9.02
CA LEU A 199 6.18 2.68 8.22
C LEU A 199 4.68 2.84 8.05
N LEU A 200 4.25 3.13 6.83
CA LEU A 200 2.84 3.21 6.46
C LEU A 200 2.38 1.88 5.87
N SER A 201 1.19 1.46 6.27
CA SER A 201 0.52 0.26 5.82
C SER A 201 -0.88 0.65 5.37
N GLU A 202 -1.09 0.78 4.08
CA GLU A 202 -2.34 1.27 3.53
C GLU A 202 -3.10 0.15 2.81
N LEU A 203 -4.34 -0.08 3.22
CA LEU A 203 -5.28 -0.88 2.47
C LEU A 203 -5.96 0.02 1.44
N GLN A 204 -5.61 -0.17 0.17
CA GLN A 204 -6.04 0.70 -0.92
C GLN A 204 -7.38 0.26 -1.50
N TYR A 205 -7.57 -1.05 -1.64
CA TYR A 205 -8.79 -1.63 -2.18
C TYR A 205 -9.21 -2.88 -1.42
N VAL A 206 -10.52 -3.02 -1.21
CA VAL A 206 -11.18 -4.25 -0.71
C VAL A 206 -12.27 -4.73 -1.66
N ASN A 207 -12.67 -5.99 -1.50
CA ASN A 207 -13.80 -6.61 -2.19
C ASN A 207 -13.72 -6.60 -3.72
N LEU A 208 -12.51 -6.66 -4.27
CA LEU A 208 -12.31 -6.77 -5.72
C LEU A 208 -12.54 -8.21 -6.19
N SER A 209 -13.16 -8.36 -7.36
CA SER A 209 -13.07 -9.60 -8.14
C SER A 209 -11.62 -9.89 -8.53
N TYR A 210 -11.33 -11.12 -8.93
CA TYR A 210 -9.97 -11.50 -9.33
C TYR A 210 -9.47 -10.63 -10.50
N GLU A 211 -10.29 -10.45 -11.53
CA GLU A 211 -9.96 -9.68 -12.73
C GLU A 211 -9.71 -8.20 -12.41
N GLU A 212 -10.57 -7.60 -11.59
CA GLU A 212 -10.40 -6.21 -11.12
C GLU A 212 -9.11 -6.05 -10.33
N ALA A 213 -8.85 -6.98 -9.40
CA ALA A 213 -7.66 -6.91 -8.55
C ALA A 213 -6.37 -7.03 -9.38
N MET A 214 -6.35 -7.93 -10.36
CA MET A 214 -5.24 -8.07 -11.30
C MET A 214 -5.03 -6.80 -12.14
N GLN A 215 -6.10 -6.16 -12.62
CA GLN A 215 -5.99 -4.92 -13.40
C GLN A 215 -5.51 -3.73 -12.56
N VAL A 216 -6.03 -3.59 -11.33
CA VAL A 216 -5.66 -2.48 -10.44
C VAL A 216 -4.24 -2.66 -9.92
N GLU A 217 -3.88 -3.85 -9.45
CA GLU A 217 -2.53 -4.12 -8.93
C GLU A 217 -1.48 -3.85 -10.01
N GLU A 218 -1.71 -4.24 -11.26
CA GLU A 218 -0.76 -3.98 -12.33
C GLU A 218 -0.45 -2.50 -12.53
N LYS A 219 -1.50 -1.68 -12.60
CA LYS A 219 -1.38 -0.22 -12.74
C LYS A 219 -0.65 0.38 -11.55
N MET A 220 -0.93 -0.12 -10.35
CA MET A 220 -0.31 0.37 -9.14
C MET A 220 1.16 -0.07 -9.04
N VAL A 221 1.49 -1.32 -9.38
CA VAL A 221 2.86 -1.83 -9.29
C VAL A 221 3.79 -1.10 -10.26
N GLU A 222 3.30 -0.52 -11.36
CA GLU A 222 4.12 0.30 -12.26
C GLU A 222 4.87 1.43 -11.54
N ARG A 223 4.26 2.06 -10.51
CA ARG A 223 4.92 3.13 -9.73
C ARG A 223 5.89 2.62 -8.67
N THR A 224 5.78 1.36 -8.27
CA THR A 224 6.64 0.74 -7.24
C THR A 224 7.57 -0.33 -7.78
N LEU A 225 7.58 -0.53 -9.09
CA LEU A 225 8.49 -1.45 -9.75
C LEU A 225 9.93 -0.93 -9.63
N TYR A 226 10.82 -1.78 -9.16
CA TYR A 226 12.23 -1.48 -9.00
C TYR A 226 12.82 -0.95 -10.32
N PRO A 227 13.61 0.14 -10.31
CA PRO A 227 14.21 0.79 -9.14
C PRO A 227 13.37 1.88 -8.45
N LYS A 228 12.13 2.16 -8.90
CA LYS A 228 11.29 3.22 -8.31
C LYS A 228 10.69 2.86 -6.95
N GLY A 229 10.56 1.57 -6.67
CA GLY A 229 10.08 1.05 -5.41
C GLY A 229 10.58 -0.36 -5.15
N LEU A 230 9.81 -1.13 -4.39
CA LEU A 230 10.23 -2.39 -3.81
C LEU A 230 9.64 -3.63 -4.52
N ASN A 231 8.78 -3.44 -5.53
CA ASN A 231 8.27 -4.54 -6.36
C ASN A 231 9.35 -5.02 -7.34
N MET A 232 9.59 -6.33 -7.41
CA MET A 232 10.65 -6.92 -8.26
C MET A 232 10.15 -7.48 -9.59
N ILE A 233 8.83 -7.67 -9.73
CA ILE A 233 8.17 -8.11 -10.95
C ILE A 233 6.93 -7.24 -11.19
N PRO A 234 6.39 -7.20 -12.42
CA PRO A 234 5.16 -6.47 -12.70
C PRO A 234 3.98 -7.03 -11.92
N GLY A 235 2.99 -6.18 -11.67
CA GLY A 235 1.75 -6.60 -11.02
C GLY A 235 0.80 -7.30 -11.99
N GLY A 236 -0.27 -7.84 -11.43
CA GLY A 236 -1.43 -8.32 -12.16
C GLY A 236 -1.13 -9.32 -13.26
N PHE A 237 -1.83 -9.15 -14.38
CA PHE A 237 -1.67 -10.03 -15.53
C PHE A 237 -0.27 -9.92 -16.17
N ALA A 238 0.46 -8.81 -15.92
CA ALA A 238 1.76 -8.59 -16.54
C ALA A 238 2.80 -9.46 -15.85
N GLY A 239 2.74 -9.51 -14.52
CA GLY A 239 3.55 -10.41 -13.71
C GLY A 239 3.24 -11.87 -14.02
N PHE A 240 1.95 -12.19 -14.17
CA PHE A 240 1.51 -13.52 -14.57
C PHE A 240 2.09 -13.95 -15.94
N GLN A 241 1.91 -13.13 -16.98
CA GLN A 241 2.45 -13.42 -18.31
C GLN A 241 3.97 -13.51 -18.32
N PHE A 242 4.64 -12.67 -17.51
CA PHE A 242 6.08 -12.71 -17.33
C PHE A 242 6.54 -14.06 -16.76
N LEU A 243 5.92 -14.54 -15.69
CA LEU A 243 6.25 -15.82 -15.06
C LEU A 243 5.90 -17.01 -15.97
N HIS A 244 4.80 -16.93 -16.72
CA HIS A 244 4.42 -17.95 -17.70
C HIS A 244 5.45 -18.08 -18.82
N LYS A 245 5.90 -16.96 -19.40
CA LYS A 245 6.95 -16.97 -20.45
C LYS A 245 8.28 -17.56 -19.97
N LEU A 246 8.57 -17.42 -18.68
CA LEU A 246 9.77 -17.99 -18.04
C LEU A 246 9.60 -19.45 -17.62
N GLY A 247 8.43 -20.06 -17.85
CA GLY A 247 8.17 -21.46 -17.50
C GLY A 247 7.94 -21.70 -16.00
N PHE A 248 7.73 -20.64 -15.20
CA PHE A 248 7.39 -20.77 -13.78
C PHE A 248 5.89 -21.02 -13.55
N LEU A 249 5.06 -20.76 -14.57
CA LEU A 249 3.62 -21.03 -14.56
C LEU A 249 3.24 -21.78 -15.84
N ASN A 250 2.53 -22.90 -15.70
CA ASN A 250 2.17 -23.78 -16.81
C ASN A 250 0.69 -23.69 -17.21
N ARG A 251 -0.09 -22.85 -16.53
CA ARG A 251 -1.54 -22.71 -16.73
C ARG A 251 -1.87 -21.27 -17.08
N SER A 252 -2.93 -21.07 -17.86
CA SER A 252 -3.45 -19.76 -18.29
C SER A 252 -4.18 -18.98 -17.19
N GLN A 253 -4.59 -19.65 -16.11
CA GLN A 253 -5.19 -19.04 -14.93
C GLN A 253 -4.63 -19.73 -13.67
N VAL A 254 -4.18 -18.94 -12.71
CA VAL A 254 -3.65 -19.40 -11.42
C VAL A 254 -4.16 -18.48 -10.32
N SER A 255 -4.22 -19.00 -9.10
CA SER A 255 -4.54 -18.20 -7.92
C SER A 255 -3.44 -17.18 -7.59
N VAL A 256 -3.79 -16.15 -6.81
CA VAL A 256 -2.82 -15.15 -6.32
C VAL A 256 -1.69 -15.83 -5.53
N ASP A 257 -1.99 -16.81 -4.67
CA ASP A 257 -0.97 -17.51 -3.88
C ASP A 257 -0.05 -18.39 -4.77
N GLU A 258 -0.56 -19.02 -5.83
CA GLU A 258 0.27 -19.75 -6.79
C GLU A 258 1.21 -18.81 -7.56
N ARG A 259 0.72 -17.63 -7.94
CA ARG A 259 1.53 -16.59 -8.57
C ARG A 259 2.63 -16.09 -7.64
N ASP A 260 2.31 -15.81 -6.38
CA ASP A 260 3.29 -15.36 -5.37
C ASP A 260 4.38 -16.42 -5.12
N LYS A 261 4.01 -17.70 -5.10
CA LYS A 261 4.96 -18.83 -5.03
C LYS A 261 5.86 -18.90 -6.27
N ALA A 262 5.29 -18.76 -7.47
CA ALA A 262 6.05 -18.75 -8.70
C ALA A 262 7.01 -17.56 -8.80
N ALA A 263 6.57 -16.38 -8.37
CA ALA A 263 7.40 -15.18 -8.27
C ALA A 263 8.56 -15.40 -7.29
N SER A 264 8.29 -15.94 -6.11
CA SER A 264 9.31 -16.25 -5.11
C SER A 264 10.30 -17.28 -5.64
N LYS A 265 9.83 -18.34 -6.31
CA LYS A 265 10.68 -19.35 -6.94
C LYS A 265 11.59 -18.73 -8.00
N TYR A 266 11.04 -17.88 -8.87
CA TYR A 266 11.82 -17.17 -9.88
C TYR A 266 12.92 -16.30 -9.26
N LEU A 267 12.61 -15.57 -8.19
CA LEU A 267 13.54 -14.64 -7.55
C LEU A 267 14.60 -15.35 -6.69
N LEU A 268 14.36 -16.59 -6.27
CA LEU A 268 15.25 -17.37 -5.38
C LEU A 268 15.97 -18.54 -6.07
N ASP A 269 15.73 -18.77 -7.37
CA ASP A 269 16.37 -19.88 -8.09
C ASP A 269 17.89 -19.69 -8.22
N LYS A 270 18.66 -20.51 -7.48
CA LYS A 270 20.13 -20.44 -7.38
C LYS A 270 20.86 -20.71 -8.70
N ALA A 271 20.25 -21.39 -9.67
CA ALA A 271 20.84 -21.52 -11.02
C ALA A 271 20.99 -20.15 -11.73
N SER A 272 20.32 -19.11 -11.21
CA SER A 272 20.34 -17.73 -11.72
C SER A 272 21.27 -16.78 -10.92
N GLY A 273 21.89 -17.24 -9.82
CA GLY A 273 22.81 -16.49 -8.94
C GLY A 273 22.13 -15.44 -8.03
N PRO A 274 22.85 -14.87 -7.04
CA PRO A 274 22.30 -13.86 -6.13
C PRO A 274 22.11 -12.56 -6.90
N ARG A 275 20.88 -12.33 -7.38
CA ARG A 275 20.56 -11.13 -8.15
C ARG A 275 19.29 -10.49 -7.62
N LEU A 276 19.44 -9.34 -6.96
CA LEU A 276 18.61 -8.19 -7.33
C LEU A 276 18.69 -8.13 -8.85
N ALA A 277 17.71 -8.60 -9.60
CA ALA A 277 17.89 -8.80 -11.03
C ALA A 277 18.38 -7.51 -11.72
N PRO A 278 19.70 -7.35 -12.02
CA PRO A 278 20.22 -6.12 -12.60
C PRO A 278 19.69 -6.00 -14.04
N TRP A 279 19.46 -7.15 -14.67
CA TRP A 279 18.78 -7.28 -15.96
C TRP A 279 17.28 -6.96 -15.92
N VAL A 280 16.61 -6.98 -14.76
CA VAL A 280 15.21 -6.49 -14.67
C VAL A 280 15.25 -4.97 -14.72
N LYS A 281 16.19 -4.31 -14.05
CA LYS A 281 16.40 -2.87 -14.24
C LYS A 281 16.78 -2.55 -15.69
N GLU A 282 17.69 -3.30 -16.32
CA GLU A 282 18.10 -3.06 -17.72
C GLU A 282 17.00 -3.40 -18.73
N LYS A 283 16.30 -4.54 -18.60
CA LYS A 283 15.19 -4.90 -19.50
C LYS A 283 13.94 -4.06 -19.26
N TRP A 284 13.69 -3.61 -18.04
CA TRP A 284 12.64 -2.60 -17.82
C TRP A 284 13.09 -1.23 -18.28
N ALA A 285 14.37 -0.88 -18.25
CA ALA A 285 14.86 0.36 -18.87
C ALA A 285 14.82 0.31 -20.41
N ASP A 286 14.83 -0.88 -21.01
CA ASP A 286 14.61 -1.09 -22.45
C ASP A 286 13.15 -0.81 -22.83
N ASP A 287 12.95 0.24 -23.62
CA ASP A 287 11.64 0.66 -24.09
C ASP A 287 11.00 -0.41 -24.99
N GLN A 288 11.77 -1.16 -25.79
CA GLN A 288 11.19 -2.22 -26.63
C GLN A 288 10.59 -3.35 -25.78
N PHE A 289 11.26 -3.74 -24.70
CA PHE A 289 10.74 -4.77 -23.79
C PHE A 289 9.54 -4.25 -22.99
N TYR A 290 9.60 -3.02 -22.49
CA TYR A 290 8.48 -2.35 -21.82
C TYR A 290 7.23 -2.34 -22.72
N GLU A 291 7.38 -1.93 -23.97
CA GLU A 291 6.30 -1.83 -24.95
C GLU A 291 5.72 -3.20 -25.32
N GLN A 292 6.55 -4.22 -25.52
CA GLN A 292 6.08 -5.58 -25.83
C GLN A 292 5.26 -6.21 -24.70
N VAL A 293 5.51 -5.83 -23.45
CA VAL A 293 4.79 -6.34 -22.29
C VAL A 293 3.51 -5.54 -22.04
N ILE A 294 3.58 -4.22 -22.19
CA ILE A 294 2.45 -3.31 -21.94
C ILE A 294 1.42 -3.37 -23.07
N PHE A 295 1.82 -3.38 -24.35
CA PHE A 295 0.91 -3.29 -25.49
C PHE A 295 0.29 -4.61 -25.94
N LYS A 296 0.68 -5.74 -25.36
CA LYS A 296 0.19 -7.07 -25.76
C LYS A 296 -1.24 -7.39 -25.29
N ARG A 297 -1.97 -6.44 -24.71
CA ARG A 297 -3.32 -6.67 -24.16
C ARG A 297 -4.37 -5.99 -24.99
N SER A 298 -5.53 -6.64 -25.08
CA SER A 298 -6.70 -6.11 -25.77
C SER A 298 -7.23 -4.80 -25.18
N ASN A 299 -6.99 -4.53 -23.88
CA ASN A 299 -7.52 -3.35 -23.17
C ASN A 299 -6.47 -2.26 -22.86
N THR A 300 -5.28 -2.35 -23.46
CA THR A 300 -4.24 -1.31 -23.35
C THR A 300 -4.09 -0.56 -24.67
N LEU A 301 -3.79 0.74 -24.59
CA LEU A 301 -3.47 1.52 -25.77
C LEU A 301 -2.13 1.08 -26.34
N ASN A 302 -2.06 0.93 -27.67
CA ASN A 302 -0.80 0.67 -28.35
C ASN A 302 0.05 1.96 -28.48
N ARG A 303 1.30 1.82 -28.94
CA ARG A 303 2.23 2.95 -29.09
C ARG A 303 1.63 4.08 -29.93
N ASP A 304 1.11 3.75 -31.10
CA ASP A 304 0.60 4.73 -32.07
C ASP A 304 -0.60 5.49 -31.52
N GLN A 305 -1.47 4.80 -30.78
CA GLN A 305 -2.58 5.42 -30.08
C GLN A 305 -2.10 6.43 -29.03
N ILE A 306 -1.09 6.08 -28.23
CA ILE A 306 -0.55 6.97 -27.19
C ILE A 306 0.10 8.21 -27.81
N LEU A 307 0.90 8.03 -28.86
CA LEU A 307 1.53 9.13 -29.60
C LEU A 307 0.48 10.02 -30.26
N SER A 308 -0.58 9.43 -30.83
CA SER A 308 -1.67 10.18 -31.45
C SER A 308 -2.44 11.00 -30.41
N ILE A 309 -2.75 10.43 -29.25
CA ILE A 309 -3.38 11.16 -28.14
C ILE A 309 -2.53 12.38 -27.75
N ARG A 310 -1.22 12.19 -27.55
CA ARG A 310 -0.32 13.29 -27.16
C ARG A 310 -0.22 14.35 -28.23
N LYS A 311 -0.12 13.96 -29.50
CA LYS A 311 -0.11 14.89 -30.62
C LYS A 311 -1.41 15.71 -30.67
N TYR A 312 -2.55 15.03 -30.65
CA TYR A 312 -3.86 15.68 -30.74
C TYR A 312 -4.14 16.58 -29.54
N GLY A 313 -3.78 16.16 -28.33
CA GLY A 313 -4.02 16.95 -27.12
C GLY A 313 -2.99 18.06 -26.89
N ASN A 314 -1.69 17.75 -26.94
CA ASN A 314 -0.65 18.70 -26.55
C ASN A 314 -0.22 19.65 -27.67
N GLU A 315 -0.21 19.18 -28.93
CA GLU A 315 0.18 20.03 -30.07
C GLU A 315 -1.02 20.73 -30.69
N TRP A 316 -2.14 20.02 -30.83
CA TRP A 316 -3.31 20.53 -31.57
C TRP A 316 -4.45 21.01 -30.67
N GLY A 317 -4.39 20.75 -29.36
CA GLY A 317 -5.35 21.26 -28.38
C GLY A 317 -6.75 20.66 -28.50
N PHE A 318 -6.88 19.43 -29.03
CA PHE A 318 -8.17 18.78 -29.19
C PHE A 318 -8.76 18.32 -27.85
N ASP A 319 -10.10 18.31 -27.78
CA ASP A 319 -10.83 17.86 -26.60
C ASP A 319 -10.68 16.34 -26.39
N PRO A 320 -10.56 15.84 -25.14
CA PRO A 320 -10.42 14.41 -24.84
C PRO A 320 -11.46 13.51 -25.50
N ASP A 321 -12.71 13.95 -25.63
CA ASP A 321 -13.79 13.14 -26.20
C ASP A 321 -13.61 12.99 -27.73
N LEU A 322 -13.12 14.05 -28.39
CA LEU A 322 -12.78 14.00 -29.81
C LEU A 322 -11.56 13.08 -30.05
N ILE A 323 -10.56 13.17 -29.18
CA ILE A 323 -9.36 12.32 -29.24
C ILE A 323 -9.72 10.84 -29.03
N ALA A 324 -10.59 10.55 -28.06
CA ALA A 324 -11.05 9.18 -27.78
C ALA A 324 -11.68 8.53 -29.01
N ASN A 325 -12.55 9.27 -29.70
CA ASN A 325 -13.19 8.83 -30.95
C ASN A 325 -12.17 8.64 -32.09
N LEU A 326 -11.22 9.56 -32.26
CA LEU A 326 -10.22 9.49 -33.32
C LEU A 326 -9.24 8.33 -33.16
N VAL A 327 -8.91 7.97 -31.91
CA VAL A 327 -7.86 7.01 -31.58
C VAL A 327 -8.43 5.61 -31.25
N GLY A 328 -9.76 5.49 -31.09
CA GLY A 328 -10.39 4.24 -30.65
C GLY A 328 -10.04 3.89 -29.20
N ALA A 329 -10.02 4.91 -28.34
CA ALA A 329 -9.74 4.82 -26.91
C ALA A 329 -10.96 5.26 -26.10
N ASN A 330 -10.99 5.06 -24.78
CA ASN A 330 -11.99 5.70 -23.93
C ASN A 330 -11.45 7.02 -23.30
N ASP A 331 -12.34 7.95 -22.95
CA ASP A 331 -11.98 9.29 -22.44
C ASP A 331 -11.12 9.22 -21.18
N ARG A 332 -11.28 8.17 -20.37
CA ARG A 332 -10.45 7.97 -19.18
C ARG A 332 -9.01 7.68 -19.59
N GLN A 333 -8.78 6.77 -20.53
CA GLN A 333 -7.45 6.46 -21.06
C GLN A 333 -6.81 7.70 -21.70
N VAL A 334 -7.57 8.49 -22.43
CA VAL A 334 -7.08 9.75 -23.03
C VAL A 334 -6.61 10.74 -21.96
N ARG A 335 -7.44 11.00 -20.93
CA ARG A 335 -7.06 11.89 -19.81
C ARG A 335 -5.86 11.36 -19.03
N ASP A 336 -5.80 10.05 -18.82
CA ASP A 336 -4.70 9.36 -18.15
C ASP A 336 -3.37 9.47 -18.92
N VAL A 337 -3.41 9.48 -20.26
CA VAL A 337 -2.25 9.71 -21.13
C VAL A 337 -1.83 11.18 -21.14
N LEU A 338 -2.77 12.11 -21.31
CA LEU A 338 -2.50 13.56 -21.38
C LEU A 338 -1.96 14.11 -20.06
N SER A 339 -2.45 13.61 -18.92
CA SER A 339 -1.94 13.98 -17.59
C SER A 339 -0.54 13.44 -17.29
N GLY A 340 0.03 12.59 -18.15
CA GLY A 340 1.31 11.92 -17.93
C GLY A 340 1.27 10.89 -16.79
N LYS A 341 0.08 10.60 -16.25
CA LYS A 341 -0.12 9.66 -15.14
C LYS A 341 0.24 8.23 -15.53
N TYR A 342 -0.05 7.84 -16.77
CA TYR A 342 0.28 6.54 -17.34
C TYR A 342 1.04 6.68 -18.67
N TYR A 343 1.79 5.63 -19.05
CA TYR A 343 2.57 5.59 -20.30
C TYR A 343 3.60 6.72 -20.43
N SER A 344 4.07 7.30 -19.33
CA SER A 344 4.99 8.44 -19.29
C SER A 344 6.27 8.24 -20.12
N ARG A 345 6.65 6.98 -20.37
CA ARG A 345 7.83 6.57 -21.14
C ARG A 345 7.67 6.59 -22.65
N VAL A 346 6.44 6.55 -23.16
CA VAL A 346 6.16 6.56 -24.61
C VAL A 346 6.14 8.01 -25.07
N LYS A 347 7.28 8.54 -25.52
CA LYS A 347 7.41 9.94 -25.93
C LYS A 347 7.06 10.16 -27.40
#